data_AF-A0A7S0QQI5-F1
#
_entry.id   AF-A0A7S0QQI5-F1
#
_cell.length_a   1.000
_cell.length_b   1.000
_cell.length_c   1.000
_cell.angle_alpha   90.00
_cell.angle_beta   90.00
_cell.angle_gamma   90.00
#
_symmetry.space_group_name_H-M   'P 1'
#
loop_
_entity.id
_entity.type
_entity.pdbx_description
1 polymer ?
#
loop_
_entity_poly.entity_id
_entity_poly.type
_entity_poly.pdbx_seq_one_letter_code
_entity_poly.pdbx_strand_id
1 'polypeptide(L)'
;RVFVAAEAVALHCRNDLVPALYRLPDELQPWQSLFISLGVREGFEGADYVAALVSLAGRCADGEALEMEEIQVALRLGVEAAQFNLSPDQLKGLRLPNTEGVMTPVSRLVYDDAPWLSTSVQGACFVHKDLGNEIAAALSLKSVRSLLLNGKLNLRDLACPTPAQIRSRLGMAAHGGDGGAGRRRRRLLLDLVDLGDCLGARAVHVLVDLRTHPAESLLQPNLAPLQGPAVVVHLEGVTLGAEQLCRLQNLPSHQHGLRRTPRAGAGLLSVYQVTDVPCVVSGDSLFLFDPLGTSLASAGP
;
A
#
# COMPACT_ATOMS: atom_id res chain seq x y z
N ARG A 1 -47.45 2.69 9.92
CA ARG A 1 -47.44 2.88 8.45
C ARG A 1 -46.69 4.16 8.19
N VAL A 2 -45.53 4.10 7.54
CA VAL A 2 -44.72 5.29 7.21
C VAL A 2 -45.09 5.69 5.79
N PHE A 3 -45.39 6.96 5.57
CA PHE A 3 -45.56 7.51 4.23
C PHE A 3 -44.22 8.06 3.77
N VAL A 4 -43.77 7.64 2.59
CA VAL A 4 -42.46 7.96 2.02
C VAL A 4 -42.64 8.57 0.65
N ALA A 5 -41.74 9.47 0.26
CA ALA A 5 -41.74 10.05 -1.08
C ALA A 5 -41.46 8.97 -2.12
N ALA A 6 -42.10 9.05 -3.29
CA ALA A 6 -41.95 8.05 -4.36
C ALA A 6 -40.48 7.89 -4.80
N GLU A 7 -39.72 8.99 -4.78
CA GLU A 7 -38.30 9.04 -5.15
C GLU A 7 -37.37 8.23 -4.23
N ALA A 8 -37.82 7.94 -3.00
CA ALA A 8 -37.11 7.14 -2.00
C ALA A 8 -37.55 5.66 -2.02
N VAL A 9 -38.39 5.26 -2.98
CA VAL A 9 -38.86 3.89 -3.17
C VAL A 9 -38.32 3.33 -4.48
N ALA A 10 -37.79 2.11 -4.45
CA ALA A 10 -37.43 1.36 -5.64
C ALA A 10 -38.11 -0.02 -5.70
N LEU A 11 -38.34 -0.52 -6.92
CA LEU A 11 -38.87 -1.87 -7.15
C LEU A 11 -37.89 -2.94 -6.67
N HIS A 12 -36.60 -2.77 -7.03
CA HIS A 12 -35.53 -3.69 -6.69
C HIS A 12 -34.52 -2.99 -5.77
N CYS A 13 -34.46 -3.47 -4.52
CA CYS A 13 -33.41 -3.13 -3.58
C CYS A 13 -32.88 -4.43 -2.97
N ARG A 14 -31.55 -4.64 -3.03
CA ARG A 14 -30.91 -5.87 -2.55
C ARG A 14 -30.85 -5.94 -1.03
N ASN A 15 -30.69 -4.79 -0.39
CA ASN A 15 -30.52 -4.67 1.04
C ASN A 15 -31.67 -3.90 1.69
N ASP A 16 -31.90 -4.17 2.97
CA ASP A 16 -32.81 -3.37 3.79
C ASP A 16 -32.10 -2.07 4.19
N LEU A 17 -32.53 -0.96 3.59
CA LEU A 17 -31.93 0.37 3.72
C LEU A 17 -32.85 1.34 4.48
N VAL A 18 -33.88 0.81 5.15
CA VAL A 18 -34.79 1.58 6.00
C VAL A 18 -33.98 2.18 7.17
N PRO A 19 -34.19 3.47 7.52
CA PRO A 19 -35.24 4.36 7.06
C PRO A 19 -34.85 5.29 5.88
N ALA A 20 -33.68 5.10 5.27
CA ALA A 20 -33.15 6.00 4.25
C ALA A 20 -33.73 5.74 2.85
N LEU A 21 -33.80 4.47 2.43
CA LEU A 21 -34.35 4.05 1.14
C LEU A 21 -35.25 2.82 1.34
N TYR A 22 -36.34 2.75 0.58
CA TYR A 22 -37.38 1.74 0.75
C TYR A 22 -37.52 0.87 -0.49
N ARG A 23 -37.77 -0.42 -0.27
CA ARG A 23 -38.21 -1.34 -1.33
C ARG A 23 -39.73 -1.33 -1.41
N LEU A 24 -40.28 -1.37 -2.62
CA LEU A 24 -41.72 -1.55 -2.81
C LEU A 24 -42.14 -2.93 -2.24
N PRO A 25 -43.10 -2.98 -1.29
CA PRO A 25 -43.58 -4.23 -0.71
C PRO A 25 -44.08 -5.21 -1.77
N ASP A 26 -43.86 -6.51 -1.53
CA ASP A 26 -44.18 -7.55 -2.51
C ASP A 26 -45.69 -7.62 -2.83
N GLU A 27 -46.55 -7.17 -1.91
CA GLU A 27 -48.00 -7.09 -2.15
C GLU A 27 -48.38 -6.03 -3.19
N LEU A 28 -47.54 -5.00 -3.38
CA LEU A 28 -47.79 -3.88 -4.30
C LEU A 28 -47.12 -4.07 -5.66
N GLN A 29 -46.26 -5.09 -5.81
CA GLN A 29 -45.58 -5.45 -7.06
C GLN A 29 -46.51 -5.65 -8.27
N PRO A 30 -47.74 -6.21 -8.14
CA PRO A 30 -48.66 -6.33 -9.28
C PRO A 30 -49.02 -5.00 -9.94
N TRP A 31 -48.90 -3.88 -9.21
CA TRP A 31 -49.17 -2.53 -9.71
C TRP A 31 -47.89 -1.72 -9.97
N GLN A 32 -46.74 -2.38 -10.16
CA GLN A 32 -45.45 -1.71 -10.41
C GLN A 32 -45.52 -0.63 -11.49
N SER A 33 -46.24 -0.84 -12.60
CA SER A 33 -46.36 0.14 -13.69
C SER A 33 -47.03 1.45 -13.24
N LEU A 34 -48.00 1.36 -12.33
CA LEU A 34 -48.63 2.53 -11.71
C LEU A 34 -47.62 3.27 -10.83
N PHE A 35 -46.89 2.55 -9.98
CA PHE A 35 -45.91 3.15 -9.09
C PHE A 35 -44.75 3.81 -9.84
N ILE A 36 -44.27 3.20 -10.92
CA ILE A 36 -43.29 3.82 -11.83
C ILE A 36 -43.84 5.14 -12.38
N SER A 37 -45.11 5.16 -12.84
CA SER A 37 -45.74 6.38 -13.35
C SER A 37 -45.92 7.48 -12.28
N LEU A 38 -45.94 7.09 -10.99
CA LEU A 38 -46.01 7.99 -9.85
C LEU A 38 -44.63 8.44 -9.34
N GLY A 39 -43.53 7.99 -9.96
CA GLY A 39 -42.16 8.40 -9.64
C GLY A 39 -41.34 7.39 -8.82
N VAL A 40 -41.84 6.17 -8.59
CA VAL A 40 -41.05 5.07 -8.01
C VAL A 40 -40.03 4.59 -9.03
N ARG A 41 -38.79 4.38 -8.61
CA ARG A 41 -37.72 3.97 -9.54
C ARG A 41 -37.64 2.45 -9.68
N GLU A 42 -37.12 1.96 -10.80
CA GLU A 42 -36.90 0.52 -10.98
C GLU A 42 -35.76 -0.01 -10.08
N GLY A 43 -34.73 0.82 -9.87
CA GLY A 43 -33.60 0.60 -8.98
C GLY A 43 -32.95 1.94 -8.64
N PHE A 44 -32.13 1.95 -7.58
CA PHE A 44 -31.36 3.13 -7.20
C PHE A 44 -30.03 3.17 -7.94
N GLU A 45 -29.58 4.39 -8.24
CA GLU A 45 -28.25 4.64 -8.80
C GLU A 45 -27.25 5.03 -7.70
N GLY A 46 -25.95 5.02 -8.01
CA GLY A 46 -24.90 5.47 -7.09
C GLY A 46 -25.20 6.82 -6.43
N ALA A 47 -25.78 7.76 -7.18
CA ALA A 47 -26.16 9.09 -6.69
C ALA A 47 -27.15 9.05 -5.51
N ASP A 48 -28.08 8.10 -5.53
CA ASP A 48 -29.13 7.98 -4.52
C ASP A 48 -28.57 7.49 -3.20
N TYR A 49 -27.65 6.53 -3.25
CA TYR A 49 -26.95 6.05 -2.06
C TYR A 49 -26.07 7.13 -1.44
N VAL A 50 -25.36 7.92 -2.27
CA VAL A 50 -24.59 9.08 -1.78
C VAL A 50 -25.51 10.11 -1.15
N ALA A 51 -26.64 10.45 -1.80
CA ALA A 51 -27.61 11.41 -1.25
C ALA A 51 -28.23 10.91 0.07
N ALA A 52 -28.53 9.62 0.17
CA ALA A 52 -29.02 8.99 1.40
C ALA A 52 -27.99 9.07 2.54
N LEU A 53 -26.71 8.80 2.26
CA LEU A 53 -25.62 8.96 3.23
C LEU A 53 -25.43 10.42 3.66
N VAL A 54 -25.53 11.36 2.74
CA VAL A 54 -25.45 12.80 3.04
C VAL A 54 -26.65 13.25 3.88
N SER A 55 -27.86 12.78 3.57
CA SER A 55 -29.06 13.07 4.36
C SER A 55 -28.96 12.50 5.77
N LEU A 56 -28.45 11.28 5.91
CA LEU A 56 -28.21 10.64 7.20
C LEU A 56 -27.15 11.41 8.01
N ALA A 57 -26.09 11.90 7.36
CA ALA A 57 -25.12 12.80 8.00
C ALA A 57 -25.73 14.13 8.44
N GLY A 58 -26.64 14.71 7.65
CA GLY A 58 -27.29 16.00 7.97
C GLY A 58 -28.34 15.92 9.09
N ARG A 59 -28.80 14.71 9.44
CA ARG A 59 -29.70 14.49 10.58
C ARG A 59 -28.98 14.55 11.94
N CYS A 60 -27.66 14.34 11.94
CA CYS A 60 -26.81 14.44 13.12
C CYS A 60 -26.10 15.80 13.14
N ALA A 61 -25.88 16.37 14.32
CA ALA A 61 -25.01 17.53 14.42
C ALA A 61 -23.56 17.12 14.08
N ASP A 62 -22.78 18.04 13.50
CA ASP A 62 -21.39 17.79 13.13
C ASP A 62 -20.58 17.31 14.35
N GLY A 63 -20.12 16.06 14.30
CA GLY A 63 -19.32 15.44 15.36
C GLY A 63 -20.07 14.52 16.30
N GLU A 64 -21.39 14.38 16.19
CA GLU A 64 -22.14 13.39 16.96
C GLU A 64 -22.09 11.99 16.34
N ALA A 65 -22.03 10.99 17.20
CA ALA A 65 -22.07 9.59 16.81
C ALA A 65 -23.50 9.18 16.48
N LEU A 66 -23.66 8.44 15.38
CA LEU A 66 -24.91 7.80 15.02
C LEU A 66 -25.31 6.73 16.04
N GLU A 67 -26.60 6.47 16.16
CA GLU A 67 -27.08 5.28 16.86
C GLU A 67 -26.67 4.01 16.11
N MET A 68 -26.54 2.89 16.83
CA MET A 68 -26.06 1.62 16.25
C MET A 68 -26.90 1.18 15.04
N GLU A 69 -28.22 1.40 15.07
CA GLU A 69 -29.10 1.08 13.92
C GLU A 69 -28.79 1.94 12.70
N GLU A 70 -28.54 3.24 12.91
CA GLU A 70 -28.21 4.17 11.83
C GLU A 70 -26.81 3.90 11.26
N ILE A 71 -25.84 3.49 12.08
CA ILE A 71 -24.53 3.02 11.62
C ILE A 71 -24.71 1.84 10.67
N GLN A 72 -25.51 0.83 11.04
CA GLN A 72 -25.75 -0.34 10.19
C GLN A 72 -26.43 0.02 8.86
N VAL A 73 -27.34 1.01 8.86
CA VAL A 73 -27.93 1.53 7.62
C VAL A 73 -26.87 2.24 6.77
N ALA A 74 -26.05 3.09 7.38
CA ALA A 74 -24.98 3.81 6.68
C ALA A 74 -23.95 2.84 6.06
N LEU A 75 -23.58 1.77 6.76
CA LEU A 75 -22.69 0.74 6.23
C LEU A 75 -23.29 0.03 5.02
N ARG A 76 -24.56 -0.39 5.09
CA ARG A 76 -25.26 -1.04 3.97
C ARG A 76 -25.38 -0.11 2.76
N LEU A 77 -25.67 1.17 2.97
CA LEU A 77 -25.66 2.18 1.92
C LEU A 77 -24.26 2.32 1.29
N GLY A 78 -23.20 2.29 2.09
CA GLY A 78 -21.83 2.29 1.61
C GLY A 78 -21.49 1.06 0.75
N VAL A 79 -21.93 -0.13 1.15
CA VAL A 79 -21.74 -1.36 0.37
C VAL A 79 -22.44 -1.29 -0.99
N GLU A 80 -23.67 -0.76 -1.04
CA GLU A 80 -24.38 -0.58 -2.32
C GLU A 80 -23.71 0.51 -3.17
N ALA A 81 -23.32 1.63 -2.58
CA ALA A 81 -22.62 2.71 -3.30
C ALA A 81 -21.31 2.23 -3.95
N ALA A 82 -20.59 1.30 -3.31
CA ALA A 82 -19.35 0.74 -3.81
C ALA A 82 -19.51 -0.14 -5.07
N GLN A 83 -20.72 -0.59 -5.37
CA GLN A 83 -21.01 -1.36 -6.60
C GLN A 83 -21.09 -0.46 -7.85
N PHE A 84 -21.13 0.86 -7.68
CA PHE A 84 -21.25 1.83 -8.77
C PHE A 84 -19.97 2.63 -8.95
N ASN A 85 -19.68 3.00 -10.20
CA ASN A 85 -18.60 3.94 -10.51
C ASN A 85 -19.04 5.37 -10.19
N LEU A 86 -18.74 5.82 -8.98
CA LEU A 86 -19.08 7.17 -8.51
C LEU A 86 -18.24 8.24 -9.20
N SER A 87 -18.87 9.36 -9.55
CA SER A 87 -18.20 10.52 -10.12
C SER A 87 -17.34 11.22 -9.03
N PRO A 88 -16.30 11.98 -9.41
CA PRO A 88 -15.46 12.70 -8.44
C PRO A 88 -16.25 13.69 -7.58
N ASP A 89 -17.35 14.25 -8.08
CA ASP A 89 -18.20 15.15 -7.29
C ASP A 89 -19.08 14.39 -6.29
N GLN A 90 -19.54 13.18 -6.63
CA GLN A 90 -20.22 12.29 -5.69
C GLN A 90 -19.26 11.84 -4.57
N LEU A 91 -18.01 11.51 -4.91
CA LEU A 91 -16.99 11.13 -3.93
C LEU A 91 -16.63 12.27 -2.96
N LYS A 92 -16.64 13.54 -3.43
CA LYS A 92 -16.44 14.70 -2.55
C LYS A 92 -17.54 14.86 -1.50
N GLY A 93 -18.79 14.56 -1.89
CA GLY A 93 -19.95 14.63 -1.01
C GLY A 93 -20.09 13.41 -0.09
N LEU A 94 -19.46 12.28 -0.45
CA LEU A 94 -19.60 11.02 0.25
C LEU A 94 -19.05 11.08 1.69
N ARG A 95 -19.89 10.68 2.64
CA ARG A 95 -19.56 10.54 4.05
C ARG A 95 -19.86 9.13 4.53
N LEU A 96 -19.01 8.59 5.38
CA LEU A 96 -19.14 7.27 5.99
C LEU A 96 -18.88 7.36 7.50
N PRO A 97 -19.42 6.44 8.31
CA PRO A 97 -19.14 6.41 9.74
C PRO A 97 -17.68 6.03 9.99
N ASN A 98 -17.03 6.77 10.90
CA ASN A 98 -15.73 6.40 11.45
C ASN A 98 -15.87 5.31 12.53
N THR A 99 -14.77 4.91 13.17
CA THR A 99 -14.77 3.95 14.30
C THR A 99 -15.61 4.38 15.51
N GLU A 100 -15.87 5.68 15.65
CA GLU A 100 -16.70 6.26 16.72
C GLU A 100 -18.17 6.43 16.28
N GLY A 101 -18.53 6.02 15.06
CA GLY A 101 -19.88 6.17 14.52
C GLY A 101 -20.19 7.57 13.98
N VAL A 102 -19.20 8.45 13.86
CA VAL A 102 -19.36 9.83 13.37
C VAL A 102 -19.24 9.89 11.85
N MET A 103 -20.22 10.50 11.18
CA MET A 103 -20.26 10.64 9.72
C MET A 103 -19.16 11.58 9.21
N THR A 104 -18.10 10.99 8.68
CA THR A 104 -16.86 11.67 8.27
C THR A 104 -16.71 11.62 6.75
N PRO A 105 -16.23 12.70 6.09
CA PRO A 105 -15.94 12.68 4.65
C PRO A 105 -14.92 11.60 4.28
N VAL A 106 -15.14 10.91 3.16
CA VAL A 106 -14.24 9.87 2.65
C VAL A 106 -12.81 10.35 2.44
N SER A 107 -12.62 11.64 2.09
CA SER A 107 -11.30 12.25 1.93
C SER A 107 -10.45 12.28 3.21
N ARG A 108 -11.07 12.17 4.39
CA ARG A 108 -10.41 12.13 5.71
C ARG A 108 -10.35 10.73 6.30
N LEU A 109 -11.09 9.78 5.74
CA LEU A 109 -11.15 8.41 6.22
C LEU A 109 -10.06 7.54 5.62
N VAL A 110 -9.59 6.61 6.44
CA VAL A 110 -8.58 5.62 6.10
C VAL A 110 -9.11 4.25 6.48
N TYR A 111 -8.85 3.24 5.65
CA TYR A 111 -9.13 1.84 6.02
C TYR A 111 -7.85 1.12 6.40
N ASP A 112 -7.96 0.22 7.38
CA ASP A 112 -6.83 -0.48 7.97
C ASP A 112 -6.49 -1.75 7.17
N ASP A 113 -5.71 -1.56 6.11
CA ASP A 113 -5.17 -2.65 5.29
C ASP A 113 -3.95 -3.34 5.91
N ALA A 114 -3.37 -2.73 6.95
CA ALA A 114 -2.17 -3.21 7.63
C ALA A 114 -2.27 -2.97 9.15
N PRO A 115 -3.06 -3.77 9.89
CA PRO A 115 -3.31 -3.54 11.31
C PRO A 115 -2.06 -3.51 12.18
N TRP A 116 -0.99 -4.21 11.77
CA TRP A 116 0.30 -4.20 12.43
C TRP A 116 1.08 -2.88 12.31
N LEU A 117 0.66 -1.95 11.43
CA LEU A 117 1.24 -0.62 11.26
C LEU A 117 0.33 0.50 11.78
N SER A 118 -0.90 0.18 12.19
CA SER A 118 -1.90 1.17 12.63
C SER A 118 -1.40 2.07 13.76
N THR A 119 -0.63 1.53 14.72
CA THR A 119 -0.02 2.27 15.83
C THR A 119 1.00 3.33 15.39
N SER A 120 1.55 3.21 14.18
CA SER A 120 2.48 4.18 13.60
C SER A 120 1.77 5.39 12.98
N VAL A 121 0.43 5.35 12.82
CA VAL A 121 -0.35 6.41 12.18
C VAL A 121 -1.14 7.20 13.24
N GLN A 122 -0.44 8.05 13.99
CA GLN A 122 -1.09 8.89 14.99
C GLN A 122 -2.02 9.92 14.33
N GLY A 123 -3.28 9.98 14.78
CA GLY A 123 -4.26 10.96 14.33
C GLY A 123 -5.00 10.61 13.02
N ALA A 124 -4.84 9.39 12.48
CA ALA A 124 -5.66 8.94 11.36
C ALA A 124 -7.11 8.65 11.81
N CYS A 125 -8.08 9.05 11.00
CA CYS A 125 -9.49 8.73 11.22
C CYS A 125 -9.84 7.45 10.46
N PHE A 126 -10.09 6.37 11.19
CA PHE A 126 -10.40 5.07 10.59
C PHE A 126 -11.88 4.96 10.24
N VAL A 127 -12.19 4.33 9.10
CA VAL A 127 -13.55 3.93 8.76
C VAL A 127 -14.04 2.85 9.72
N HIS A 128 -15.35 2.77 9.93
CA HIS A 128 -15.94 1.78 10.83
C HIS A 128 -15.52 0.34 10.48
N LYS A 129 -15.17 -0.45 11.50
CA LYS A 129 -14.58 -1.80 11.41
C LYS A 129 -15.41 -2.83 10.64
N ASP A 130 -16.72 -2.63 10.57
CA ASP A 130 -17.65 -3.53 9.87
C ASP A 130 -17.66 -3.28 8.35
N LEU A 131 -17.01 -2.21 7.86
CA LEU A 131 -16.82 -1.97 6.44
C LEU A 131 -15.56 -2.70 5.96
N GLY A 132 -15.73 -3.67 5.04
CA GLY A 132 -14.61 -4.43 4.49
C GLY A 132 -13.61 -3.57 3.71
N ASN A 133 -12.33 -3.95 3.75
CA ASN A 133 -11.24 -3.24 3.06
C ASN A 133 -11.44 -3.12 1.54
N GLU A 134 -12.01 -4.15 0.90
CA GLU A 134 -12.32 -4.13 -0.54
C GLU A 134 -13.37 -3.07 -0.89
N ILE A 135 -14.41 -2.95 -0.05
CA ILE A 135 -15.49 -1.97 -0.21
C ILE A 135 -14.95 -0.56 0.04
N ALA A 136 -14.12 -0.38 1.08
CA ALA A 136 -13.47 0.89 1.36
C ALA A 136 -12.56 1.33 0.18
N ALA A 137 -11.81 0.39 -0.41
CA ALA A 137 -10.99 0.66 -1.59
C ALA A 137 -11.84 1.06 -2.81
N ALA A 138 -12.96 0.37 -3.06
CA ALA A 138 -13.90 0.71 -4.14
C ALA A 138 -14.52 2.11 -3.98
N LEU A 139 -14.74 2.56 -2.75
CA LEU A 139 -15.18 3.92 -2.42
C LEU A 139 -14.06 4.97 -2.44
N SER A 140 -12.86 4.61 -2.92
CA SER A 140 -11.69 5.50 -3.03
C SER A 140 -11.16 6.02 -1.69
N LEU A 141 -11.32 5.26 -0.59
CA LEU A 141 -10.64 5.58 0.68
C LEU A 141 -9.15 5.33 0.54
N LYS A 142 -8.34 6.06 1.32
CA LYS A 142 -6.90 5.80 1.43
C LYS A 142 -6.66 4.62 2.35
N SER A 143 -5.65 3.80 2.05
CA SER A 143 -5.21 2.72 2.94
C SER A 143 -4.15 3.22 3.93
N VAL A 144 -4.00 2.55 5.07
CA VAL A 144 -2.92 2.80 6.04
C VAL A 144 -1.57 2.77 5.33
N ARG A 145 -1.30 1.74 4.52
CA ARG A 145 -0.05 1.67 3.73
C ARG A 145 0.15 2.88 2.84
N SER A 146 -0.89 3.31 2.12
CA SER A 146 -0.81 4.48 1.24
C SER A 146 -0.51 5.77 2.01
N LEU A 147 -1.08 5.92 3.21
CA LEU A 147 -0.84 7.07 4.07
C LEU A 147 0.58 7.03 4.62
N LEU A 148 1.09 5.86 4.99
CA LEU A 148 2.45 5.71 5.49
C LEU A 148 3.51 5.93 4.41
N LEU A 149 3.25 5.51 3.17
CA LEU A 149 4.10 5.77 2.01
C LEU A 149 4.09 7.27 1.64
N ASN A 150 2.91 7.88 1.54
CA ASN A 150 2.76 9.28 1.16
C ASN A 150 3.15 10.25 2.27
N GLY A 151 2.96 9.84 3.53
CA GLY A 151 3.25 10.60 4.75
C GLY A 151 4.69 10.49 5.22
N LYS A 152 5.55 9.77 4.48
CA LYS A 152 6.97 9.53 4.80
C LYS A 152 7.15 8.98 6.21
N LEU A 153 6.87 7.69 6.38
CA LEU A 153 7.23 6.83 7.52
C LEU A 153 8.73 6.91 7.90
N ASN A 154 9.29 8.04 8.31
CA ASN A 154 10.75 8.27 8.28
C ASN A 154 11.42 7.78 6.97
N LEU A 155 10.65 7.61 5.89
CA LEU A 155 11.11 7.09 4.62
C LEU A 155 11.85 8.24 3.96
N ARG A 156 13.16 8.08 3.88
CA ARG A 156 14.06 9.03 3.23
C ARG A 156 14.42 8.47 1.87
N ASP A 157 14.17 9.26 0.83
CA ASP A 157 14.63 8.92 -0.52
C ASP A 157 16.16 8.84 -0.52
N LEU A 158 16.67 7.74 -1.07
CA LEU A 158 18.10 7.48 -1.19
C LEU A 158 18.53 7.58 -2.65
N ALA A 159 19.77 8.02 -2.86
CA ALA A 159 20.37 7.97 -4.18
C ALA A 159 20.58 6.50 -4.58
N CYS A 160 19.75 6.01 -5.50
CA CYS A 160 19.83 4.67 -6.04
C CYS A 160 20.59 4.68 -7.38
N PRO A 161 21.54 3.76 -7.62
CA PRO A 161 22.21 3.68 -8.91
C PRO A 161 21.21 3.30 -10.01
N THR A 162 21.38 3.87 -11.20
CA THR A 162 20.52 3.53 -12.35
C THR A 162 20.91 2.16 -12.93
N PRO A 163 19.98 1.46 -13.60
CA PRO A 163 20.29 0.19 -14.27
C PRO A 163 21.45 0.31 -15.28
N ALA A 164 21.59 1.47 -15.93
CA ALA A 164 22.71 1.74 -16.83
C ALA A 164 24.07 1.83 -16.09
N GLN A 165 24.11 2.50 -14.93
CA GLN A 165 25.30 2.57 -14.08
C GLN A 165 25.70 1.19 -13.56
N ILE A 166 24.73 0.39 -13.12
CA ILE A 166 24.95 -0.99 -12.66
C ILE A 166 25.56 -1.83 -13.79
N ARG A 167 24.94 -1.85 -14.98
CA ARG A 167 25.41 -2.64 -16.12
C ARG A 167 26.82 -2.24 -16.57
N SER A 168 27.08 -0.94 -16.64
CA SER A 168 28.39 -0.40 -17.03
C SER A 168 29.49 -0.84 -16.06
N ARG A 169 29.26 -0.68 -14.75
CA ARG A 169 30.26 -0.95 -13.71
C ARG A 169 30.47 -2.44 -13.42
N LEU A 170 29.44 -3.26 -13.58
CA LEU A 170 29.57 -4.72 -13.48
C LEU A 170 30.16 -5.36 -14.74
N GLY A 171 30.45 -4.58 -15.80
CA GLY A 171 30.96 -5.10 -17.06
C GLY A 171 29.98 -6.07 -17.73
N MET A 172 28.67 -5.84 -17.57
CA MET A 172 27.59 -6.69 -18.08
C MET A 172 27.36 -6.54 -19.60
N ALA A 173 28.34 -6.02 -20.34
CA ALA A 173 28.25 -5.80 -21.79
C ALA A 173 28.32 -7.13 -22.57
N ALA A 174 27.16 -7.62 -23.03
CA ALA A 174 26.86 -8.35 -24.28
C ALA A 174 27.79 -9.45 -24.83
N HIS A 175 28.80 -9.95 -24.11
CA HIS A 175 29.65 -11.04 -24.60
C HIS A 175 29.19 -12.38 -24.00
N GLY A 176 28.34 -13.07 -24.78
CA GLY A 176 27.71 -14.35 -24.48
C GLY A 176 28.69 -15.52 -24.47
N GLY A 177 29.38 -15.70 -23.34
CA GLY A 177 30.13 -16.92 -23.04
C GLY A 177 29.78 -17.45 -21.65
N ASP A 178 29.26 -18.68 -21.60
CA ASP A 178 28.81 -19.39 -20.39
C ASP A 178 29.92 -19.55 -19.32
N GLY A 179 31.19 -19.52 -19.73
CA GLY A 179 32.35 -19.50 -18.82
C GLY A 179 32.52 -18.22 -17.98
N GLY A 180 31.74 -17.16 -18.25
CA GLY A 180 31.79 -15.89 -17.53
C GLY A 180 30.92 -15.83 -16.27
N ALA A 181 29.82 -16.59 -16.21
CA ALA A 181 28.87 -16.51 -15.10
C ALA A 181 29.45 -17.03 -13.77
N GLY A 182 30.15 -18.17 -13.80
CA GLY A 182 30.84 -18.73 -12.63
C GLY A 182 32.00 -17.84 -12.14
N ARG A 183 32.71 -17.18 -13.06
CA ARG A 183 33.78 -16.21 -12.75
C ARG A 183 33.22 -14.92 -12.16
N ARG A 184 32.04 -14.47 -12.62
CA ARG A 184 31.31 -13.31 -12.06
C ARG A 184 30.82 -13.58 -10.63
N ARG A 185 30.16 -14.73 -10.38
CA ARG A 185 29.71 -15.12 -9.03
C ARG A 185 30.84 -15.28 -8.03
N ARG A 186 32.00 -15.80 -8.45
CA ARG A 186 33.21 -15.84 -7.59
C ARG A 186 33.72 -14.45 -7.21
N ARG A 187 33.45 -13.41 -8.01
CA ARG A 187 33.82 -12.02 -7.68
C ARG A 187 32.91 -11.41 -6.62
N LEU A 188 31.63 -11.76 -6.56
CA LEU A 188 30.72 -11.27 -5.50
C LEU A 188 31.30 -11.53 -4.10
N LEU A 189 31.66 -12.77 -3.78
CA LEU A 189 32.17 -13.11 -2.46
C LEU A 189 33.50 -12.40 -2.15
N LEU A 190 34.39 -12.30 -3.13
CA LEU A 190 35.66 -11.60 -2.97
C LEU A 190 35.47 -10.09 -2.78
N ASP A 191 34.56 -9.47 -3.54
CA ASP A 191 34.21 -8.05 -3.45
C ASP A 191 33.58 -7.74 -2.08
N LEU A 192 32.74 -8.63 -1.54
CA LEU A 192 32.13 -8.48 -0.21
C LEU A 192 33.13 -8.68 0.93
N VAL A 193 34.06 -9.63 0.81
CA VAL A 193 35.12 -9.83 1.82
C VAL A 193 36.08 -8.63 1.85
N ASP A 194 36.50 -8.13 0.68
CA ASP A 194 37.34 -6.93 0.60
C ASP A 194 36.59 -5.68 1.09
N LEU A 195 35.29 -5.57 0.81
CA LEU A 195 34.44 -4.51 1.39
C LEU A 195 34.41 -4.61 2.92
N GLY A 196 34.26 -5.81 3.48
CA GLY A 196 34.31 -6.05 4.93
C GLY A 196 35.64 -5.61 5.54
N ASP A 197 36.76 -5.99 4.94
CA ASP A 197 38.11 -5.58 5.37
C ASP A 197 38.28 -4.04 5.30
N CYS A 198 37.84 -3.42 4.21
CA CYS A 198 37.83 -1.96 4.03
C CYS A 198 36.97 -1.23 5.07
N LEU A 199 35.88 -1.84 5.54
CA LEU A 199 35.00 -1.29 6.56
C LEU A 199 35.47 -1.62 8.00
N GLY A 200 36.48 -2.48 8.14
CA GLY A 200 36.99 -2.91 9.44
C GLY A 200 36.09 -3.92 10.15
N ALA A 201 35.35 -4.73 9.40
CA ALA A 201 34.54 -5.82 9.95
C ALA A 201 35.44 -6.82 10.71
N ARG A 202 34.97 -7.31 11.86
CA ARG A 202 35.66 -8.37 12.62
C ARG A 202 35.61 -9.71 11.89
N ALA A 203 34.48 -9.98 11.22
CA ALA A 203 34.24 -11.15 10.41
C ALA A 203 33.20 -10.84 9.33
N VAL A 204 33.22 -11.62 8.25
CA VAL A 204 32.20 -11.60 7.19
C VAL A 204 31.52 -12.96 7.17
N HIS A 205 30.26 -12.99 7.55
CA HIS A 205 29.45 -14.21 7.53
C HIS A 205 28.58 -14.22 6.27
N VAL A 206 28.62 -15.30 5.51
CA VAL A 206 27.79 -15.49 4.32
C VAL A 206 26.89 -16.69 4.54
N LEU A 207 25.57 -16.46 4.47
CA LEU A 207 24.55 -17.48 4.66
C LEU A 207 23.69 -17.55 3.40
N VAL A 208 23.40 -18.77 2.96
CA VAL A 208 22.36 -19.02 1.95
C VAL A 208 21.12 -19.42 2.71
N ASP A 209 20.15 -18.51 2.77
CA ASP A 209 18.86 -18.74 3.38
C ASP A 209 17.89 -19.24 2.32
N LEU A 210 17.40 -20.47 2.48
CA LEU A 210 16.47 -21.10 1.54
C LEU A 210 15.02 -21.00 1.99
N ARG A 211 14.74 -20.26 3.08
CA ARG A 211 13.39 -20.05 3.58
C ARG A 211 12.58 -19.17 2.61
N THR A 212 11.27 -19.38 2.65
CA THR A 212 10.29 -18.52 1.99
C THR A 212 9.38 -17.94 3.07
N HIS A 213 9.10 -16.65 2.96
CA HIS A 213 8.30 -15.89 3.91
C HIS A 213 6.91 -15.58 3.35
N PRO A 214 5.90 -15.38 4.21
CA PRO A 214 4.56 -14.98 3.78
C PRO A 214 4.54 -13.60 3.12
N ALA A 215 3.59 -13.37 2.21
CA ALA A 215 3.49 -12.15 1.42
C ALA A 215 2.24 -11.30 1.76
N GLU A 216 1.46 -11.65 2.79
CA GLU A 216 0.24 -10.90 3.12
C GLU A 216 0.53 -9.53 3.76
N SER A 217 1.66 -9.43 4.48
CA SER A 217 1.98 -8.27 5.33
C SER A 217 3.17 -7.43 4.86
N LEU A 218 3.20 -7.10 3.56
CA LEU A 218 4.30 -6.33 2.96
C LEU A 218 4.01 -4.83 2.92
N LEU A 219 5.07 -4.01 2.88
CA LEU A 219 4.97 -2.55 2.71
C LEU A 219 4.30 -2.20 1.38
N GLN A 220 4.62 -2.96 0.33
CA GLN A 220 3.97 -2.92 -0.96
C GLN A 220 3.76 -4.34 -1.49
N PRO A 221 2.64 -4.62 -2.19
CA PRO A 221 2.40 -5.92 -2.81
C PRO A 221 3.52 -6.35 -3.76
N ASN A 222 4.17 -5.40 -4.43
CA ASN A 222 5.26 -5.66 -5.38
C ASN A 222 6.53 -6.22 -4.72
N LEU A 223 6.62 -6.25 -3.39
CA LEU A 223 7.70 -6.91 -2.65
C LEU A 223 7.48 -8.42 -2.50
N ALA A 224 6.31 -8.96 -2.89
CA ALA A 224 5.99 -10.39 -2.76
C ALA A 224 7.03 -11.32 -3.44
N PRO A 225 7.54 -11.02 -4.66
CA PRO A 225 8.58 -11.83 -5.29
C PRO A 225 9.89 -11.89 -4.49
N LEU A 226 10.14 -10.94 -3.58
CA LEU A 226 11.36 -10.85 -2.78
C LEU A 226 11.29 -11.65 -1.46
N GLN A 227 10.19 -12.33 -1.17
CA GLN A 227 10.02 -13.12 0.05
C GLN A 227 10.61 -14.53 -0.02
N GLY A 228 11.34 -14.87 -1.08
CA GLY A 228 11.94 -16.20 -1.28
C GLY A 228 13.37 -16.33 -0.73
N PRO A 229 14.09 -17.38 -1.18
CA PRO A 229 15.49 -17.61 -0.82
C PRO A 229 16.41 -16.41 -1.05
N ALA A 230 17.37 -16.19 -0.15
CA ALA A 230 18.27 -15.05 -0.16
C ALA A 230 19.72 -15.43 0.18
N VAL A 231 20.66 -14.62 -0.30
CA VAL A 231 22.05 -14.62 0.22
C VAL A 231 22.15 -13.51 1.25
N VAL A 232 22.40 -13.88 2.50
CA VAL A 232 22.54 -12.96 3.62
C VAL A 232 24.02 -12.79 3.95
N VAL A 233 24.46 -11.54 4.05
CA VAL A 233 25.84 -11.18 4.35
C VAL A 233 25.87 -10.31 5.60
N HIS A 234 26.53 -10.79 6.65
CA HIS A 234 26.68 -10.04 7.90
C HIS A 234 28.13 -9.59 8.07
N LEU A 235 28.32 -8.27 8.06
CA LEU A 235 29.59 -7.59 8.32
C LEU A 235 29.68 -7.28 9.81
N GLU A 236 30.34 -8.15 10.56
CA GLU A 236 30.31 -8.09 12.02
C GLU A 236 31.05 -6.87 12.57
N GLY A 237 30.36 -6.08 13.39
CA GLY A 237 30.90 -4.85 13.99
C GLY A 237 30.89 -3.63 13.06
N VAL A 238 30.18 -3.71 11.92
CA VAL A 238 30.03 -2.59 10.98
C VAL A 238 28.63 -2.03 11.04
N THR A 239 28.52 -0.71 11.22
CA THR A 239 27.27 0.05 11.10
C THR A 239 27.44 1.08 10.01
N LEU A 240 26.55 1.04 9.01
CA LEU A 240 26.51 1.94 7.86
C LEU A 240 25.27 2.84 7.92
N GLY A 241 25.46 4.13 7.68
CA GLY A 241 24.36 5.07 7.47
C GLY A 241 23.93 5.17 6.00
N ALA A 242 22.78 5.80 5.76
CA ALA A 242 22.21 6.07 4.44
C ALA A 242 23.24 6.65 3.45
N GLU A 243 23.95 7.71 3.84
CA GLU A 243 24.91 8.38 2.96
C GLU A 243 26.10 7.50 2.60
N GLN A 244 26.57 6.67 3.54
CA GLN A 244 27.66 5.74 3.28
C GLN A 244 27.23 4.66 2.29
N LEU A 245 26.02 4.09 2.46
CA LEU A 245 25.47 3.10 1.53
C LEU A 245 25.28 3.66 0.12
N CYS A 246 24.73 4.86 -0.01
CA CYS A 246 24.61 5.56 -1.29
C CYS A 246 25.97 5.77 -1.95
N ARG A 247 27.01 6.13 -1.18
CA ARG A 247 28.38 6.30 -1.70
C ARG A 247 28.99 4.97 -2.12
N LEU A 248 28.83 3.90 -1.34
CA LEU A 248 29.36 2.57 -1.63
C LEU A 248 28.81 1.99 -2.94
N GLN A 249 27.56 2.32 -3.29
CA GLN A 249 26.96 1.95 -4.58
C GLN A 249 27.47 2.83 -5.74
N ASN A 250 28.00 4.02 -5.43
CA ASN A 250 28.39 5.02 -6.41
C ASN A 250 29.89 5.11 -6.70
N LEU A 251 30.74 4.29 -6.06
CA LEU A 251 32.20 4.35 -6.17
C LEU A 251 32.72 4.28 -7.62
N PRO A 252 33.55 5.27 -7.99
CA PRO A 252 34.94 5.00 -8.33
C PRO A 252 35.84 5.75 -7.32
N SER A 253 36.84 5.05 -6.78
CA SER A 253 37.97 5.47 -5.91
C SER A 253 38.11 7.00 -5.69
N HIS A 254 38.18 7.59 -4.48
CA HIS A 254 39.06 7.30 -3.35
C HIS A 254 38.56 8.05 -2.08
N GLN A 255 38.77 7.46 -0.89
CA GLN A 255 38.76 8.11 0.44
C GLN A 255 37.43 8.61 1.03
N HIS A 256 36.47 7.72 1.31
CA HIS A 256 35.27 8.10 2.08
C HIS A 256 34.91 7.06 3.16
N GLY A 257 35.53 7.15 4.34
CA GLY A 257 35.15 6.37 5.53
C GLY A 257 35.58 4.90 5.53
N LEU A 258 36.25 4.43 4.48
CA LEU A 258 36.93 3.13 4.44
C LEU A 258 38.30 3.25 5.11
N ARG A 259 38.69 2.24 5.89
CA ARG A 259 40.03 2.11 6.48
C ARG A 259 41.11 1.94 5.41
N ARG A 260 40.75 1.33 4.27
CA ARG A 260 41.65 1.07 3.14
C ARG A 260 40.91 1.24 1.83
N THR A 261 41.64 1.53 0.75
CA THR A 261 41.11 1.40 -0.61
C THR A 261 40.77 -0.06 -0.92
N PRO A 262 39.60 -0.35 -1.51
CA PRO A 262 39.27 -1.67 -2.02
C PRO A 262 40.33 -2.14 -3.01
N ARG A 263 40.79 -3.37 -2.84
CA ARG A 263 41.71 -4.07 -3.74
C ARG A 263 40.96 -4.73 -4.89
N ALA A 264 39.66 -4.98 -4.75
CA ALA A 264 38.83 -5.70 -5.71
C ALA A 264 37.57 -4.93 -6.16
N GLY A 265 37.34 -4.97 -7.48
CA GLY A 265 36.02 -5.11 -8.09
C GLY A 265 34.98 -4.02 -7.84
N ALA A 266 33.71 -4.41 -8.01
CA ALA A 266 32.57 -3.50 -8.02
C ALA A 266 32.03 -3.19 -6.60
N GLY A 267 32.70 -3.71 -5.56
CA GLY A 267 32.34 -3.51 -4.16
C GLY A 267 30.90 -3.92 -3.86
N LEU A 268 30.17 -3.07 -3.14
CA LEU A 268 28.76 -3.30 -2.80
C LEU A 268 27.88 -3.47 -4.05
N LEU A 269 28.23 -2.86 -5.18
CA LEU A 269 27.47 -2.98 -6.44
C LEU A 269 27.44 -4.42 -7.00
N SER A 270 28.39 -5.26 -6.59
CA SER A 270 28.45 -6.67 -7.01
C SER A 270 27.22 -7.48 -6.62
N VAL A 271 26.47 -7.06 -5.58
CA VAL A 271 25.23 -7.72 -5.13
C VAL A 271 24.16 -7.77 -6.21
N TYR A 272 24.15 -6.82 -7.15
CA TYR A 272 23.21 -6.80 -8.28
C TYR A 272 23.41 -7.96 -9.28
N GLN A 273 24.42 -8.81 -9.08
CA GLN A 273 24.57 -10.06 -9.83
C GLN A 273 23.63 -11.18 -9.35
N VAL A 274 23.04 -11.03 -8.16
CA VAL A 274 22.21 -12.05 -7.51
C VAL A 274 20.86 -11.53 -7.01
N THR A 275 20.64 -10.22 -6.97
CA THR A 275 19.36 -9.61 -6.61
C THR A 275 19.11 -8.33 -7.41
N ASP A 276 17.85 -8.04 -7.71
CA ASP A 276 17.44 -6.76 -8.30
C ASP A 276 17.22 -5.68 -7.23
N VAL A 277 16.91 -6.08 -5.99
CA VAL A 277 16.61 -5.17 -4.87
C VAL A 277 17.43 -5.60 -3.65
N PRO A 278 18.65 -5.09 -3.47
CA PRO A 278 19.42 -5.36 -2.27
C PRO A 278 18.79 -4.67 -1.06
N CYS A 279 18.65 -5.44 0.03
CA CYS A 279 18.17 -4.99 1.33
C CYS A 279 19.34 -4.96 2.32
N VAL A 280 19.49 -3.86 3.05
CA VAL A 280 20.53 -3.68 4.07
C VAL A 280 19.88 -3.31 5.39
N VAL A 281 20.15 -4.09 6.44
CA VAL A 281 19.79 -3.75 7.82
C VAL A 281 21.05 -3.26 8.52
N SER A 282 21.00 -2.05 9.08
CA SER A 282 22.14 -1.46 9.78
C SER A 282 21.67 -0.48 10.84
N GLY A 283 22.11 -0.70 12.08
CA GLY A 283 21.62 0.06 13.23
C GLY A 283 20.13 -0.19 13.47
N ASP A 284 19.35 0.89 13.48
CA ASP A 284 17.89 0.93 13.65
C ASP A 284 17.14 1.04 12.31
N SER A 285 17.84 0.93 11.18
CA SER A 285 17.33 1.28 9.86
C SER A 285 17.38 0.11 8.88
N LEU A 286 16.36 0.02 8.04
CA LEU A 286 16.28 -0.86 6.88
C LEU A 286 16.35 -0.03 5.60
N PHE A 287 17.27 -0.38 4.71
CA PHE A 287 17.49 0.28 3.42
C PHE A 287 17.15 -0.69 2.29
N LEU A 288 16.33 -0.25 1.33
CA LEU A 288 16.01 -0.99 0.11
C LEU A 288 16.42 -0.14 -1.09
N PHE A 289 17.11 -0.73 -2.06
CA PHE A 289 17.52 -0.05 -3.28
C PHE A 289 16.84 -0.70 -4.48
N ASP A 290 15.86 -0.02 -5.07
CA ASP A 290 15.12 -0.49 -6.23
C ASP A 290 15.48 0.34 -7.47
N PRO A 291 16.52 -0.05 -8.23
CA PRO A 291 17.00 0.71 -9.38
C PRO A 291 16.01 0.71 -10.55
N LEU A 292 15.08 -0.25 -10.60
CA LEU A 292 14.06 -0.36 -11.65
C LEU A 292 12.77 0.36 -11.26
N GLY A 293 12.56 0.64 -9.98
CA GLY A 293 11.35 1.28 -9.47
C GLY A 293 10.10 0.41 -9.60
N THR A 294 10.25 -0.92 -9.70
CA THR A 294 9.13 -1.85 -9.88
C THR A 294 8.63 -2.45 -8.56
N SER A 295 9.47 -2.44 -7.53
CA SER A 295 9.22 -3.10 -6.24
C SER A 295 8.79 -2.13 -5.15
N LEU A 296 9.29 -0.89 -5.19
CA LEU A 296 9.02 0.18 -4.22
C LEU A 296 8.14 1.31 -4.76
N ALA A 297 7.82 1.34 -6.06
CA ALA A 297 6.82 2.26 -6.56
C ALA A 297 5.43 1.82 -6.11
N SER A 298 4.65 2.78 -5.61
CA SER A 298 3.21 2.59 -5.47
C SER A 298 2.68 2.10 -6.80
N ALA A 299 1.98 0.96 -6.80
CA ALA A 299 1.08 0.66 -7.91
C ALA A 299 0.23 1.93 -8.10
N GLY A 300 0.35 2.55 -9.27
CA GLY A 300 -0.52 3.67 -9.63
C GLY A 300 -1.97 3.17 -9.67
N PRO A 301 -2.95 4.09 -9.57
CA PRO A 301 -4.35 3.75 -9.79
C PRO A 301 -4.56 3.07 -11.15
#